data_AF-A0A1S9C7J8-F1
#
_entry.id   AF-A0A1S9C7J8-F1
#
_cell.length_a   1.000
_cell.length_b   1.000
_cell.length_c   1.000
_cell.angle_alpha   90.00
_cell.angle_beta   90.00
_cell.angle_gamma   90.00
#
_symmetry.space_group_name_H-M   'P 1'
#
loop_
_entity.id
_entity.type
_entity.pdbx_description
1 polymer ?
#
loop_
_entity_poly.entity_id
_entity_poly.type
_entity_poly.pdbx_seq_one_letter_code
_entity_poly.pdbx_strand_id
1 'polypeptide(L)'
;MDGIIKDNIIVYASYDKQQYYFGENYKDIPKDIQKEIITEIVNLSEKTKTNIALEFDDKGFIFIKEFNKEDVFTDDIGNALDIKQFSTKNKELLAALQRWYMIYKTEEGKIVAKIAWLTQKGESKDIILKKIEEQFGQIGIEFAKALL
;
A
#
# COMPACT_ATOMS: atom_id res chain seq x y z
N MET A 1 -19.47 10.47 1.13
CA MET A 1 -18.47 9.39 1.15
C MET A 1 -19.14 8.03 0.91
N ASP A 2 -20.39 8.03 0.44
CA ASP A 2 -21.16 6.81 0.26
C ASP A 2 -20.73 6.18 -1.08
N GLY A 3 -20.17 4.97 -1.01
CA GLY A 3 -19.68 4.20 -2.16
C GLY A 3 -18.17 3.93 -2.18
N ILE A 4 -17.39 4.52 -1.28
CA ILE A 4 -15.94 4.32 -1.20
C ILE A 4 -15.65 3.18 -0.21
N ILE A 5 -15.13 2.05 -0.69
CA ILE A 5 -14.70 0.92 0.17
C ILE A 5 -13.46 1.35 0.94
N LYS A 6 -13.64 1.74 2.20
CA LYS A 6 -12.58 2.34 3.04
C LYS A 6 -11.39 1.42 3.32
N ASP A 7 -11.58 0.10 3.21
CA ASP A 7 -10.58 -0.86 3.68
C ASP A 7 -9.31 -0.89 2.84
N ASN A 8 -9.41 -0.56 1.55
CA ASN A 8 -8.33 -0.67 0.57
C ASN A 8 -7.61 0.66 0.28
N ILE A 9 -8.10 1.76 0.85
CA ILE A 9 -7.62 3.11 0.54
C ILE A 9 -6.44 3.48 1.39
N ILE A 10 -5.33 3.80 0.74
CA ILE A 10 -4.14 4.36 1.38
C ILE A 10 -4.36 5.85 1.63
N VAL A 11 -4.68 6.60 0.56
CA VAL A 11 -4.93 8.04 0.60
C VAL A 11 -6.12 8.35 -0.28
N TYR A 12 -7.02 9.19 0.21
CA TYR A 12 -8.02 9.86 -0.61
C TYR A 12 -7.80 11.37 -0.50
N ALA A 13 -7.66 12.06 -1.63
CA ALA A 13 -7.61 13.51 -1.70
C ALA A 13 -8.88 14.03 -2.39
N SER A 14 -9.51 15.03 -1.77
CA SER A 14 -10.66 15.71 -2.34
C SER A 14 -10.28 17.08 -2.85
N TYR A 15 -10.35 17.26 -4.16
CA TYR A 15 -10.22 18.56 -4.80
C TYR A 15 -11.33 19.51 -4.33
N ASP A 16 -12.58 19.03 -4.31
CA ASP A 16 -13.75 19.83 -3.94
C ASP A 16 -13.66 20.42 -2.53
N LYS A 17 -13.20 19.60 -1.58
CA LYS A 17 -13.19 19.95 -0.15
C LYS A 17 -11.86 20.47 0.34
N GLN A 18 -10.80 20.41 -0.49
CA GLN A 18 -9.43 20.72 -0.10
C GLN A 18 -9.00 19.97 1.17
N GLN A 19 -9.34 18.68 1.22
CA GLN A 19 -9.11 17.81 2.36
C GLN A 19 -8.61 16.45 1.89
N TYR A 20 -7.89 15.76 2.77
CA TYR A 20 -7.48 14.38 2.54
C TYR A 20 -7.90 13.46 3.68
N TYR A 21 -7.94 12.17 3.38
CA TYR A 21 -8.10 11.07 4.31
C TYR A 21 -6.97 10.08 4.12
N PHE A 22 -6.36 9.62 5.22
CA PHE A 22 -5.37 8.55 5.21
C PHE A 22 -5.98 7.30 5.85
N GLY A 23 -5.84 6.15 5.20
CA GLY A 23 -6.49 4.91 5.60
C GLY A 23 -6.04 4.38 6.95
N GLU A 24 -7.01 4.10 7.83
CA GLU A 24 -6.78 3.54 9.17
C GLU A 24 -5.98 2.22 9.13
N ASN A 25 -6.25 1.37 8.14
CA ASN A 25 -5.58 0.07 7.94
C ASN A 25 -4.09 0.19 7.58
N TYR A 26 -3.61 1.40 7.29
CA TYR A 26 -2.27 1.67 6.77
C TYR A 26 -1.44 2.58 7.69
N LYS A 27 -1.91 2.84 8.92
CA LYS A 27 -1.25 3.72 9.90
C LYS A 27 0.15 3.26 10.34
N ASP A 28 0.48 1.99 10.12
CA ASP A 28 1.79 1.41 10.44
C ASP A 28 2.81 1.56 9.30
N ILE A 29 2.45 2.18 8.18
CA ILE A 29 3.43 2.60 7.16
C ILE A 29 4.40 3.60 7.80
N PRO A 30 5.71 3.58 7.51
CA PRO A 30 6.66 4.56 8.03
C PRO A 30 6.20 6.02 7.80
N LYS A 31 6.35 6.88 8.82
CA LYS A 31 5.77 8.23 8.80
C LYS A 31 6.23 9.11 7.64
N ASP A 32 7.48 8.97 7.21
CA ASP A 32 8.00 9.75 6.09
C ASP A 32 7.37 9.31 4.77
N ILE A 33 7.16 8.00 4.58
CA ILE A 33 6.42 7.45 3.43
C ILE A 33 4.96 7.93 3.46
N GLN A 34 4.30 7.95 4.64
CA GLN A 34 2.94 8.48 4.77
C GLN A 34 2.86 9.95 4.30
N LYS A 35 3.76 10.80 4.79
CA LYS A 35 3.81 12.22 4.43
C LYS A 35 4.04 12.42 2.93
N GLU A 36 4.99 11.67 2.38
CA GLU A 36 5.35 11.75 0.96
C GLU A 36 4.17 11.35 0.07
N ILE A 37 3.53 10.20 0.34
CA ILE A 37 2.41 9.75 -0.48
C ILE A 37 1.15 10.62 -0.34
N ILE A 38 0.89 11.17 0.86
CA ILE A 38 -0.19 12.15 1.04
C ILE A 38 0.06 13.37 0.17
N THR A 39 1.29 13.92 0.21
CA THR A 39 1.67 15.11 -0.56
C THR A 39 1.50 14.87 -2.06
N GLU A 40 1.99 13.74 -2.56
CA GLU A 40 1.91 13.43 -3.99
C GLU A 40 0.46 13.22 -4.47
N ILE A 41 -0.41 12.60 -3.67
CA ILE A 41 -1.82 12.40 -4.03
C ILE A 41 -2.64 13.69 -3.94
N VAL A 42 -2.38 14.55 -2.96
CA VAL A 42 -2.99 15.89 -2.90
C VAL A 42 -2.58 16.72 -4.12
N ASN A 43 -1.28 16.76 -4.45
CA ASN A 43 -0.79 17.48 -5.63
C ASN A 43 -1.41 16.95 -6.94
N LEU A 44 -1.57 15.62 -7.07
CA LEU A 44 -2.20 15.02 -8.24
C LEU A 44 -3.69 15.38 -8.34
N SER A 45 -4.40 15.39 -7.21
CA SER A 45 -5.81 15.80 -7.13
C SER A 45 -5.97 17.27 -7.53
N GLU A 46 -5.08 18.15 -7.07
CA GLU A 46 -5.09 19.57 -7.47
C GLU A 46 -4.76 19.77 -8.95
N LYS A 47 -3.76 19.04 -9.48
CA LYS A 47 -3.32 19.14 -10.88
C LYS A 47 -4.43 18.72 -11.85
N THR A 48 -5.09 17.61 -11.56
CA THR A 48 -6.15 17.01 -12.40
C THR A 48 -7.53 17.63 -12.15
N LYS A 49 -7.67 18.40 -11.05
CA LYS A 49 -8.96 18.95 -10.56
C LYS A 49 -10.01 17.86 -10.28
N THR A 50 -9.54 16.68 -9.84
CA THR A 50 -10.40 15.54 -9.52
C THR A 50 -10.24 15.11 -8.07
N ASN A 51 -11.25 14.45 -7.51
CA ASN A 51 -11.05 13.69 -6.29
C ASN A 51 -10.32 12.39 -6.64
N ILE A 52 -9.29 12.02 -5.88
CA ILE A 52 -8.42 10.88 -6.18
C ILE A 52 -8.33 9.95 -4.98
N ALA A 53 -8.47 8.64 -5.20
CA ALA A 53 -8.03 7.61 -4.25
C ALA A 53 -6.81 6.86 -4.79
N LEU A 54 -5.85 6.62 -3.90
CA LEU A 54 -4.80 5.64 -4.05
C LEU A 54 -5.14 4.41 -3.22
N GLU A 55 -5.24 3.26 -3.87
CA GLU A 55 -5.72 2.01 -3.26
C GLU A 55 -4.75 0.85 -3.50
N PHE A 56 -4.75 -0.12 -2.57
CA PHE A 56 -4.24 -1.46 -2.85
C PHE A 56 -5.38 -2.36 -3.35
N ASP A 57 -5.10 -3.27 -4.28
CA ASP A 57 -5.94 -4.45 -4.48
C ASP A 57 -5.62 -5.56 -3.45
N ASP A 58 -6.32 -6.68 -3.56
CA ASP A 58 -6.14 -7.86 -2.71
C ASP A 58 -4.72 -8.46 -2.81
N LYS A 59 -4.02 -8.22 -3.91
CA LYS A 59 -2.66 -8.69 -4.19
C LYS A 59 -1.57 -7.66 -3.84
N GLY A 60 -1.94 -6.45 -3.41
CA GLY A 60 -1.01 -5.38 -3.08
C GLY A 60 -0.52 -4.57 -4.28
N PHE A 61 -1.17 -4.68 -5.45
CA PHE A 61 -0.96 -3.74 -6.54
C PHE A 61 -1.64 -2.42 -6.23
N ILE A 62 -1.01 -1.33 -6.66
CA ILE A 62 -1.48 0.02 -6.40
C ILE A 62 -2.30 0.52 -7.60
N PHE A 63 -3.46 1.10 -7.32
CA PHE A 63 -4.33 1.72 -8.31
C PHE A 63 -4.67 3.15 -7.91
N ILE A 64 -4.80 4.01 -8.92
CA ILE A 64 -5.34 5.36 -8.78
C ILE A 64 -6.75 5.35 -9.36
N LYS A 65 -7.72 5.80 -8.56
CA LYS A 65 -9.11 5.99 -8.99
C LYS A 65 -9.45 7.47 -8.93
N GLU A 66 -9.91 7.99 -10.06
CA GLU A 66 -10.51 9.32 -10.16
C GLU A 66 -12.01 9.21 -9.88
N PHE A 67 -12.54 10.15 -9.10
CA PHE A 67 -13.98 10.31 -8.88
C PHE A 67 -14.41 11.63 -9.53
N ASN A 68 -14.88 11.52 -10.76
CA ASN A 68 -15.41 12.66 -11.50
C ASN A 68 -16.83 12.96 -11.03
N LYS A 69 -17.13 14.24 -10.83
CA LYS A 69 -18.50 14.72 -10.74
C LYS A 69 -18.98 15.06 -12.14
N GLU A 70 -20.24 14.76 -12.44
CA GLU A 70 -20.85 15.04 -13.75
C GLU A 70 -20.76 16.53 -14.16
N ASP A 71 -20.68 17.45 -13.19
CA ASP A 71 -20.62 18.90 -13.42
C ASP A 71 -19.20 19.49 -13.55
N VAL A 72 -18.15 18.67 -13.47
CA VAL A 72 -16.75 19.14 -13.57
C VAL A 72 -16.20 18.78 -14.94
N PHE A 73 -15.89 19.79 -15.76
CA PHE A 73 -15.17 19.58 -17.02
C PHE A 73 -13.72 19.17 -16.73
N THR A 74 -13.40 17.90 -16.95
CA THR A 74 -12.06 17.31 -16.83
C THR A 74 -11.42 17.13 -18.20
N ASP A 75 -10.08 17.28 -18.27
CA ASP A 75 -9.30 16.84 -19.43
C ASP A 75 -8.90 15.39 -19.21
N ASP A 76 -9.78 14.46 -19.58
CA ASP A 76 -9.56 13.02 -19.32
C ASP A 76 -8.26 12.50 -19.95
N ILE A 77 -7.83 13.06 -21.09
CA ILE A 77 -6.57 12.68 -21.76
C ILE A 77 -5.37 13.23 -20.98
N GLY A 78 -5.44 14.51 -20.60
CA GLY A 78 -4.42 15.17 -19.78
C GLY A 78 -4.26 14.49 -18.42
N ASN A 79 -5.37 14.14 -17.77
CA ASN A 79 -5.38 13.44 -16.48
C ASN A 79 -4.75 12.04 -16.58
N ALA A 80 -5.10 11.26 -17.61
CA ALA A 80 -4.48 9.96 -17.84
C ALA A 80 -2.95 10.07 -18.05
N LEU A 81 -2.49 11.12 -18.74
CA LEU A 81 -1.07 11.41 -18.89
C LEU A 81 -0.42 11.78 -17.55
N ASP A 82 -1.09 12.59 -16.74
CA ASP A 82 -0.61 13.02 -15.42
C ASP A 82 -0.51 11.86 -14.42
N ILE A 83 -1.48 10.94 -14.42
CA ILE A 83 -1.45 9.71 -13.61
C ILE A 83 -0.27 8.82 -14.03
N LYS A 84 0.00 8.71 -15.34
CA LYS A 84 1.15 7.97 -15.85
C LYS A 84 2.48 8.63 -15.43
N GLN A 85 2.56 9.95 -15.47
CA GLN A 85 3.72 10.71 -14.99
C GLN A 85 3.93 10.54 -13.48
N PHE A 86 2.86 10.61 -12.68
CA PHE A 86 2.89 10.33 -11.24
C PHE A 86 3.50 8.95 -10.99
N SER A 87 3.00 7.93 -11.68
CA SER A 87 3.44 6.53 -11.50
C SER A 87 4.92 6.35 -11.86
N THR A 88 5.39 7.08 -12.87
CA THR A 88 6.79 7.05 -13.31
C THR A 88 7.71 7.79 -12.34
N LYS A 89 7.32 9.00 -11.92
CA LYS A 89 8.07 9.84 -10.98
C LYS A 89 8.21 9.18 -9.60
N ASN A 90 7.11 8.61 -9.11
CA ASN A 90 7.01 8.06 -7.75
C ASN A 90 7.29 6.55 -7.69
N LYS A 91 7.97 5.98 -8.69
CA LYS A 91 8.19 4.53 -8.81
C LYS A 91 8.77 3.89 -7.54
N GLU A 92 9.79 4.51 -6.93
CA GLU A 92 10.41 3.97 -5.72
C GLU A 92 9.50 4.07 -4.49
N LEU A 93 8.76 5.17 -4.36
CA LEU A 93 7.76 5.37 -3.30
C LEU A 93 6.65 4.31 -3.40
N LEU A 94 6.10 4.11 -4.61
CA LEU A 94 5.08 3.09 -4.88
C LEU A 94 5.64 1.68 -4.63
N ALA A 95 6.87 1.39 -5.06
CA ALA A 95 7.50 0.11 -4.78
C ALA A 95 7.74 -0.12 -3.27
N ALA A 96 8.05 0.93 -2.50
CA ALA A 96 8.18 0.83 -1.04
C ALA A 96 6.83 0.52 -0.38
N LEU A 97 5.75 1.14 -0.84
CA LEU A 97 4.38 0.84 -0.40
C LEU A 97 3.98 -0.61 -0.72
N GLN A 98 4.27 -1.09 -1.95
CA GLN A 98 4.01 -2.48 -2.33
C GLN A 98 4.83 -3.48 -1.48
N ARG A 99 6.11 -3.19 -1.22
CA ARG A 99 6.93 -4.02 -0.32
C ARG A 99 6.35 -4.05 1.09
N TRP A 100 5.91 -2.91 1.61
CA TRP A 100 5.24 -2.86 2.90
C TRP A 100 3.97 -3.72 2.90
N TYR A 101 3.13 -3.63 1.87
CA TYR A 101 1.93 -4.47 1.76
C TYR A 101 2.31 -5.96 1.75
N MET A 102 3.26 -6.35 0.91
CA MET A 102 3.71 -7.74 0.84
C MET A 102 4.25 -8.25 2.18
N ILE A 103 4.91 -7.43 2.99
CA ILE A 103 5.48 -7.89 4.28
C ILE A 103 4.40 -7.97 5.37
N TYR A 104 3.52 -6.98 5.45
CA TYR A 104 2.64 -6.80 6.61
C TYR A 104 1.20 -7.24 6.38
N LYS A 105 0.75 -7.36 5.13
CA LYS A 105 -0.63 -7.71 4.78
C LYS A 105 -0.81 -9.14 4.27
N THR A 106 0.24 -9.79 3.77
CA THR A 106 0.17 -11.21 3.36
C THR A 106 0.64 -12.15 4.48
N GLU A 107 0.25 -13.42 4.41
CA GLU A 107 0.65 -14.42 5.39
C GLU A 107 2.12 -14.82 5.20
N GLU A 108 2.53 -15.02 3.95
CA GLU A 108 3.89 -15.32 3.54
C GLU A 108 4.86 -14.21 3.98
N GLY A 109 4.46 -12.95 3.81
CA GLY A 109 5.25 -11.80 4.26
C GLY A 109 5.49 -11.78 5.76
N LYS A 110 4.46 -12.10 6.54
CA LYS A 110 4.55 -12.21 8.00
C LYS A 110 5.49 -13.33 8.41
N ILE A 111 5.48 -14.45 7.69
CA ILE A 111 6.42 -15.56 7.91
C ILE A 111 7.86 -15.09 7.60
N VAL A 112 8.10 -14.46 6.44
CA VAL A 112 9.43 -13.93 6.07
C VAL A 112 9.93 -12.94 7.12
N ALA A 113 9.08 -12.01 7.57
CA ALA A 113 9.44 -11.03 8.60
C ALA A 113 9.80 -11.70 9.92
N LYS A 114 9.03 -12.72 10.33
CA LYS A 114 9.28 -13.48 11.56
C LYS A 114 10.59 -14.25 11.48
N ILE A 115 10.87 -14.93 10.37
CA ILE A 115 12.13 -15.61 10.11
C ILE A 115 13.29 -14.62 10.20
N ALA A 116 13.22 -13.51 9.46
CA ALA A 116 14.27 -12.49 9.45
C ALA A 116 14.54 -11.92 10.85
N TRP A 117 13.50 -11.71 11.65
CA TRP A 117 13.63 -11.23 13.04
C TRP A 117 14.28 -12.27 13.96
N LEU A 118 13.89 -13.55 13.86
CA LEU A 118 14.49 -14.62 14.65
C LEU A 118 15.96 -14.88 14.27
N THR A 119 16.27 -14.85 12.98
CA THR A 119 17.65 -14.98 12.47
C THR A 119 18.54 -13.86 12.99
N GLN A 120 18.05 -12.61 12.99
CA GLN A 120 18.79 -11.46 13.57
C GLN A 120 19.04 -11.60 15.08
N LYS A 121 18.20 -12.36 15.78
CA LYS A 121 18.41 -12.70 17.20
C LYS A 121 19.39 -13.85 17.44
N GLY A 122 19.93 -14.45 16.38
CA GLY A 122 20.83 -15.59 16.47
C GLY A 122 20.14 -16.91 16.83
N GLU A 123 18.83 -17.01 16.61
CA GLU A 123 18.08 -18.24 16.84
C GLU A 123 18.48 -19.32 15.81
N SER A 124 18.56 -20.58 16.23
CA SER A 124 18.91 -21.69 15.34
C SER A 124 17.76 -22.02 14.38
N LYS A 125 18.07 -22.67 13.25
CA LYS A 125 17.07 -23.10 12.25
C LYS A 125 15.94 -23.92 12.87
N ASP A 126 16.25 -24.86 13.76
CA ASP A 126 15.24 -25.70 14.42
C ASP A 126 14.29 -24.89 15.31
N ILE A 127 14.82 -23.90 16.04
CA ILE A 127 14.01 -23.00 16.86
C ILE A 127 13.13 -22.12 15.97
N ILE A 128 13.66 -21.63 14.85
CA ILE A 128 12.91 -20.83 13.89
C ILE A 128 11.74 -21.64 13.32
N LEU A 129 12.00 -22.83 12.80
CA LEU A 129 10.97 -23.69 12.21
C LEU A 129 9.86 -24.02 13.22
N LYS A 130 10.23 -24.36 14.47
CA LYS A 130 9.26 -24.61 15.55
C LYS A 130 8.37 -23.40 15.81
N LYS A 131 8.96 -22.20 15.94
CA LYS A 131 8.21 -20.96 16.18
C LYS A 131 7.30 -20.58 15.00
N ILE A 132 7.69 -20.91 13.77
CA ILE A 132 6.84 -20.70 12.60
C ILE A 132 5.68 -21.69 12.59
N GLU A 133 5.92 -22.98 12.87
CA GLU A 133 4.86 -23.99 12.97
C GLU A 133 3.83 -23.62 14.05
N GLU A 134 4.30 -23.19 15.23
CA GLU A 134 3.44 -22.75 16.34
C GLU A 134 2.54 -21.56 15.96
N GLN A 135 3.00 -20.67 15.09
CA GLN A 135 2.29 -19.43 14.75
C GLN A 135 1.48 -19.51 13.45
N PHE A 136 1.97 -20.24 12.45
CA PHE A 136 1.45 -20.27 11.08
C PHE A 136 1.07 -21.69 10.61
N GLY A 137 1.20 -22.69 11.48
CA GLY A 137 0.80 -24.07 11.22
C GLY A 137 1.59 -24.74 10.09
N GLN A 138 0.98 -25.77 9.52
CA GLN A 138 1.63 -26.65 8.54
C GLN A 138 2.02 -25.91 7.25
N ILE A 139 1.18 -24.98 6.77
CA ILE A 139 1.48 -24.21 5.56
C ILE A 139 2.70 -23.31 5.81
N GLY A 140 2.73 -22.65 6.96
CA GLY A 140 3.84 -21.77 7.32
C GLY A 140 5.18 -22.50 7.45
N ILE A 141 5.20 -23.70 8.04
CA ILE A 141 6.45 -24.47 8.16
C ILE A 141 6.93 -24.98 6.79
N GLU A 142 6.04 -25.42 5.89
CA GLU A 142 6.44 -25.82 4.53
C GLU A 142 7.05 -24.66 3.75
N PHE A 143 6.44 -23.46 3.86
CA PHE A 143 7.01 -22.24 3.29
C PHE A 143 8.38 -21.89 3.90
N ALA A 144 8.52 -21.97 5.23
CA ALA A 144 9.78 -21.66 5.91
C ALA A 144 10.91 -22.64 5.56
N LYS A 145 10.60 -23.94 5.40
CA LYS A 145 11.57 -24.96 4.97
C LYS A 145 12.12 -24.68 3.56
N ALA A 146 11.32 -24.08 2.68
CA ALA A 146 11.77 -23.73 1.33
C ALA A 146 12.72 -22.51 1.31
N LEU A 147 12.70 -21.67 2.35
CA LEU A 147 13.49 -20.43 2.44
C LEU A 147 14.81 -20.57 3.21
N LEU A 148 14.91 -21.52 4.14
CA LEU A 148 16.03 -21.73 5.07
C LEU A 148 16.85 -22.97 4.71
#